data_AF-A0A7S4EF86-F1
#
_entry.id   AF-A0A7S4EF86-F1
#
_cell.length_a   1.000
_cell.length_b   1.000
_cell.length_c   1.000
_cell.angle_alpha   90.00
_cell.angle_beta   90.00
_cell.angle_gamma   90.00
#
_symmetry.space_group_name_H-M   'P 1'
#
loop_
_entity.id
_entity.type
_entity.pdbx_description
1 polymer ?
#
loop_
_entity_poly.entity_id
_entity_poly.type
_entity_poly.pdbx_seq_one_letter_code
_entity_poly.pdbx_strand_id
1 'polypeptide(L)'
;MMMSDSNLDESVTISAGEDWPLSSHENDSESKYGSNQRDVGGYGANPVQPHWPKSAKVALNFVINYEEGGEMCLLHGDDASECLLSDNGPNTQPYVNERNLNIESMYDYGARCGFWRLHRLFTGRKVPVTVFAVGMALERNMEVVGAIKQQEDWEVASHGYRWWDYKNVEEDVEREHIERTIEIHKNLFGKRPTGLYHGKPSTNTRRLAVEEGGFLYDSDAYNDDLPYWSFENSEEGKPHLVIPYTLVENDMLFTAPNGWSQPDDFLNHLKRTLE
;
A
#
# COMPACT_ATOMS: atom_id res chain seq x y z
N MET A 1 -16.68 -8.78 -28.45
CA MET A 1 -15.77 -9.31 -29.48
C MET A 1 -14.44 -9.45 -28.79
N MET A 2 -14.08 -10.69 -28.44
CA MET A 2 -12.88 -11.01 -27.65
C MET A 2 -11.63 -10.52 -28.38
N MET A 3 -10.77 -9.76 -27.70
CA MET A 3 -9.38 -9.61 -28.12
C MET A 3 -8.56 -10.57 -27.27
N SER A 4 -7.89 -11.47 -27.97
CA SER A 4 -7.06 -12.56 -27.47
C SER A 4 -5.77 -12.05 -26.85
N ASP A 5 -5.42 -12.64 -25.72
CA ASP A 5 -4.07 -12.67 -25.17
C ASP A 5 -3.08 -13.24 -26.19
N SER A 6 -2.19 -12.38 -26.70
CA SER A 6 -0.91 -12.80 -27.28
C SER A 6 -0.08 -11.54 -27.55
N ASN A 7 0.89 -11.27 -26.68
CA ASN A 7 2.20 -10.64 -26.94
C ASN A 7 2.81 -10.06 -25.64
N LEU A 8 2.95 -10.91 -24.61
CA LEU A 8 4.00 -10.69 -23.62
C LEU A 8 5.22 -11.43 -24.15
N ASP A 9 6.18 -10.68 -24.65
CA ASP A 9 7.44 -11.18 -25.18
C ASP A 9 8.23 -11.83 -24.02
N GLU A 10 8.28 -13.17 -24.02
CA GLU A 10 9.08 -13.95 -23.08
C GLU A 10 10.57 -13.84 -23.45
N SER A 11 11.21 -12.73 -23.10
CA SER A 11 12.62 -12.67 -22.65
C SER A 11 13.09 -11.21 -22.58
N VAL A 12 12.79 -10.51 -21.49
CA VAL A 12 13.59 -9.35 -21.08
C VAL A 12 14.39 -9.79 -19.87
N THR A 13 15.63 -10.22 -20.08
CA THR A 13 16.61 -10.39 -19.01
C THR A 13 17.03 -8.99 -18.55
N ILE A 14 16.46 -8.50 -17.46
CA ILE A 14 16.88 -7.25 -16.82
C ILE A 14 18.10 -7.58 -15.96
N SER A 15 19.31 -7.37 -16.52
CA SER A 15 20.53 -7.40 -15.73
C SER A 15 20.73 -6.05 -15.03
N ALA A 16 21.02 -6.06 -13.73
CA ALA A 16 21.58 -4.88 -13.07
C ALA A 16 22.91 -4.54 -13.77
N GLY A 17 22.98 -3.41 -14.49
CA GLY A 17 24.25 -3.05 -15.14
C GLY A 17 24.28 -1.82 -16.04
N GLU A 18 23.27 -1.55 -16.87
CA GLU A 18 23.37 -0.44 -17.84
C GLU A 18 22.16 0.50 -17.86
N ASP A 19 20.93 -0.02 -17.72
CA ASP A 19 19.72 0.82 -17.83
C ASP A 19 19.21 1.42 -16.50
N TRP A 20 19.67 0.89 -15.35
CA TRP A 20 19.20 1.28 -14.01
C TRP A 20 20.33 1.17 -12.97
N PRO A 21 21.33 2.07 -12.98
CA PRO A 21 22.43 2.02 -12.03
C PRO A 21 21.89 2.25 -10.61
N LEU A 22 22.16 1.31 -9.69
CA LEU A 22 22.07 1.58 -8.26
C LEU A 22 23.00 2.76 -7.94
N SER A 23 22.54 3.72 -7.14
CA SER A 23 23.43 4.80 -6.72
C SER A 23 24.58 4.17 -5.90
N SER A 24 25.80 4.35 -6.39
CA SER A 24 27.00 3.95 -5.66
C SER A 24 28.02 5.08 -5.78
N HIS A 25 28.28 5.73 -4.66
CA HIS A 25 29.32 6.74 -4.49
C HIS A 25 30.56 6.10 -3.88
N GLU A 26 31.74 6.60 -4.23
CA GLU A 26 33.02 6.19 -3.62
C GLU A 26 33.03 6.34 -2.09
N ASN A 27 32.15 7.18 -1.54
CA ASN A 27 31.99 7.42 -0.11
C ASN A 27 30.90 6.58 0.56
N ASP A 28 30.18 5.70 -0.15
CA ASP A 28 29.21 4.76 0.44
C ASP A 28 29.89 3.62 1.24
N SER A 29 31.19 3.78 1.51
CA SER A 29 32.01 2.88 2.30
C SER A 29 31.59 2.83 3.76
N GLU A 30 31.86 1.69 4.39
CA GLU A 30 31.67 1.46 5.82
C GLU A 30 32.33 2.58 6.63
N SER A 31 31.51 3.37 7.31
CA SER A 31 31.99 4.31 8.31
C SER A 31 32.22 3.54 9.62
N LYS A 32 32.94 4.14 10.58
CA LYS A 32 33.00 3.62 11.96
C LYS A 32 31.63 3.54 12.66
N TYR A 33 30.58 4.06 12.02
CA TYR A 33 29.19 4.05 12.48
C TYR A 33 28.30 3.06 11.70
N GLY A 34 28.86 2.25 10.78
CA GLY A 34 28.13 1.23 10.02
C GLY A 34 28.30 1.34 8.51
N SER A 35 27.76 0.35 7.79
CA SER A 35 27.66 0.31 6.32
C SER A 35 26.39 1.02 5.84
N ASN A 36 26.44 1.65 4.66
CA ASN A 36 25.24 2.22 4.05
C ASN A 36 24.52 1.14 3.23
N GLN A 37 23.43 0.59 3.79
CA GLN A 37 22.55 -0.35 3.08
C GLN A 37 21.34 0.36 2.43
N ARG A 38 21.29 1.71 2.44
CA ARG A 38 20.19 2.49 1.87
C ARG A 38 20.63 3.14 0.57
N ASP A 39 19.80 3.03 -0.46
CA ASP A 39 19.91 3.88 -1.65
C ASP A 39 19.40 5.29 -1.32
N VAL A 40 20.33 6.23 -1.15
CA VAL A 40 20.01 7.65 -0.90
C VAL A 40 20.16 8.51 -2.15
N GLY A 41 20.64 7.94 -3.26
CA GLY A 41 20.84 8.65 -4.51
C GLY A 41 19.64 8.54 -5.45
N GLY A 42 18.98 7.36 -5.50
CA GLY A 42 17.87 7.10 -6.42
C GLY A 42 18.22 7.51 -7.86
N TYR A 43 17.27 8.15 -8.55
CA TYR A 43 17.53 8.71 -9.88
C TYR A 43 18.40 9.99 -9.89
N GLY A 44 18.62 10.61 -8.73
CA GLY A 44 19.37 11.86 -8.62
C GLY A 44 18.80 12.98 -9.50
N ALA A 45 19.69 13.77 -10.11
CA ALA A 45 19.31 14.96 -10.88
C ALA A 45 18.64 14.66 -12.24
N ASN A 46 18.68 13.40 -12.71
CA ASN A 46 18.24 13.02 -14.05
C ASN A 46 17.25 11.84 -13.97
N PRO A 47 15.99 12.08 -13.60
CA PRO A 47 14.97 11.04 -13.57
C PRO A 47 14.69 10.47 -14.95
N VAL A 48 14.23 9.21 -14.96
CA VAL A 48 13.80 8.54 -16.18
C VAL A 48 12.51 9.13 -16.72
N GLN A 49 12.32 9.04 -18.03
CA GLN A 49 11.08 9.43 -18.68
C GLN A 49 10.16 8.20 -18.76
N PRO A 50 9.07 8.12 -17.98
CA PRO A 50 8.26 6.90 -17.87
C PRO A 50 7.38 6.61 -19.10
N HIS A 51 7.36 7.50 -20.10
CA HIS A 51 6.61 7.35 -21.36
C HIS A 51 5.16 6.86 -21.17
N TRP A 52 4.43 7.50 -20.24
CA TRP A 52 3.08 7.09 -19.88
C TRP A 52 2.14 6.93 -21.09
N PRO A 53 1.17 5.97 -21.04
CA PRO A 53 0.22 5.75 -22.11
C PRO A 53 -0.45 7.05 -22.58
N LYS A 54 -0.69 7.14 -23.89
CA LYS A 54 -1.28 8.33 -24.55
C LYS A 54 -0.46 9.63 -24.34
N SER A 55 0.83 9.50 -24.06
CA SER A 55 1.73 10.64 -23.79
C SER A 55 1.22 11.50 -22.62
N ALA A 56 0.61 10.86 -21.62
CA ALA A 56 0.18 11.55 -20.42
C ALA A 56 1.39 12.18 -19.71
N LYS A 57 1.19 13.39 -19.17
CA LYS A 57 2.24 14.10 -18.43
C LYS A 57 2.37 13.61 -16.99
N VAL A 58 1.30 13.04 -16.45
CA VAL A 58 1.20 12.53 -15.08
C VAL A 58 0.33 11.27 -15.11
N ALA A 59 0.67 10.31 -14.25
CA ALA A 59 -0.17 9.17 -13.92
C ALA A 59 -0.71 9.38 -12.51
N LEU A 60 -2.03 9.27 -12.33
CA LEU A 60 -2.67 9.40 -11.02
C LEU A 60 -3.15 8.02 -10.57
N ASN A 61 -2.66 7.58 -9.42
CA ASN A 61 -3.16 6.38 -8.74
C ASN A 61 -4.01 6.81 -7.54
N PHE A 62 -5.33 6.62 -7.64
CA PHE A 62 -6.24 6.83 -6.51
C PHE A 62 -6.30 5.54 -5.70
N VAL A 63 -5.96 5.63 -4.42
CA VAL A 63 -5.97 4.50 -3.50
C VAL A 63 -7.13 4.65 -2.51
N ILE A 64 -7.88 3.59 -2.29
CA ILE A 64 -8.86 3.47 -1.20
C ILE A 64 -8.34 2.41 -0.24
N ASN A 65 -8.00 2.81 1.00
CA ASN A 65 -7.73 1.85 2.06
C ASN A 65 -9.06 1.28 2.56
N TYR A 66 -9.12 -0.04 2.76
CA TYR A 66 -10.23 -0.73 3.39
C TYR A 66 -9.69 -1.55 4.56
N GLU A 67 -9.74 -0.94 5.74
CA GLU A 67 -9.10 -1.39 6.96
C GLU A 67 -10.14 -1.79 8.02
N GLU A 68 -11.38 -1.32 7.86
CA GLU A 68 -12.42 -1.35 8.87
C GLU A 68 -12.97 -2.76 9.09
N GLY A 69 -12.82 -3.24 10.32
CA GLY A 69 -13.00 -4.62 10.74
C GLY A 69 -11.69 -5.42 10.82
N GLY A 70 -10.54 -4.84 10.46
CA GLY A 70 -9.21 -5.45 10.53
C GLY A 70 -8.25 -4.76 11.51
N GLU A 71 -8.66 -3.64 12.10
CA GLU A 71 -7.92 -2.83 13.08
C GLU A 71 -7.67 -3.54 14.41
N MET A 72 -6.96 -2.88 15.33
CA MET A 72 -6.75 -3.38 16.69
C MET A 72 -8.05 -3.40 17.49
N CYS A 73 -8.48 -4.56 17.96
CA CYS A 73 -9.64 -4.73 18.83
C CYS A 73 -9.52 -6.02 19.65
N LEU A 74 -9.96 -5.97 20.91
CA LEU A 74 -10.04 -7.17 21.75
C LEU A 74 -10.88 -8.28 21.13
N LEU A 75 -11.91 -7.94 20.34
CA LEU A 75 -12.73 -8.94 19.65
C LEU A 75 -11.94 -9.69 18.57
N HIS A 76 -10.79 -9.17 18.16
CA HIS A 76 -9.91 -9.75 17.15
C HIS A 76 -8.74 -10.51 17.81
N GLY A 77 -8.70 -10.54 19.15
CA GLY A 77 -7.65 -11.18 19.93
C GLY A 77 -6.48 -10.27 20.29
N ASP A 78 -6.60 -8.95 20.08
CA ASP A 78 -5.54 -8.01 20.44
C ASP A 78 -5.62 -7.57 21.91
N ASP A 79 -4.48 -7.23 22.50
CA ASP A 79 -4.39 -6.83 23.92
C ASP A 79 -4.89 -5.40 24.21
N ALA A 80 -5.19 -4.62 23.17
CA ALA A 80 -5.66 -3.24 23.33
C ALA A 80 -6.55 -2.78 22.15
N SER A 81 -7.33 -1.72 22.39
CA SER A 81 -8.10 -1.06 21.33
C SER A 81 -7.23 -0.30 20.33
N GLU A 82 -7.75 -0.10 19.12
CA GLU A 82 -7.20 0.85 18.15
C GLU A 82 -7.15 2.29 18.71
N CYS A 83 -6.18 3.06 18.25
CA CYS A 83 -5.96 4.44 18.62
C CYS A 83 -5.58 5.36 17.46
N LEU A 84 -5.37 4.81 16.26
CA LEU A 84 -5.00 5.58 15.07
C LEU A 84 -6.22 6.01 14.26
N LEU A 85 -5.97 6.97 13.35
CA LEU A 85 -6.85 7.40 12.25
C LEU A 85 -8.34 7.52 12.60
N SER A 86 -8.62 8.29 13.65
CA SER A 86 -9.98 8.50 14.14
C SER A 86 -10.23 9.95 14.57
N ASP A 87 -11.50 10.32 14.68
CA ASP A 87 -11.92 11.67 15.09
C ASP A 87 -11.57 11.99 16.55
N ASN A 88 -11.19 10.99 17.35
CA ASN A 88 -10.63 11.22 18.70
C ASN A 88 -9.27 11.95 18.65
N GLY A 89 -8.66 12.01 17.46
CA GLY A 89 -7.46 12.78 17.18
C GLY A 89 -6.16 12.03 17.50
N PRO A 90 -5.02 12.66 17.20
CA PRO A 90 -3.74 11.97 17.09
C PRO A 90 -3.10 11.59 18.43
N ASN A 91 -3.63 12.09 19.55
CA ASN A 91 -3.13 11.79 20.89
C ASN A 91 -3.92 10.67 21.58
N THR A 92 -4.88 10.04 20.87
CA THR A 92 -5.65 8.92 21.39
C THR A 92 -4.70 7.82 21.85
N GLN A 93 -4.90 7.34 23.08
CA GLN A 93 -4.14 6.22 23.63
C GLN A 93 -4.98 4.94 23.53
N PRO A 94 -4.34 3.80 23.26
CA PRO A 94 -5.05 2.53 23.21
C PRO A 94 -5.55 2.15 24.61
N TYR A 95 -6.75 1.59 24.69
CA TYR A 95 -7.29 1.07 25.94
C TYR A 95 -6.81 -0.36 26.13
N VAL A 96 -5.92 -0.58 27.10
CA VAL A 96 -5.31 -1.89 27.37
C VAL A 96 -6.32 -2.80 28.05
N ASN A 97 -6.49 -4.02 27.52
CA ASN A 97 -7.47 -5.01 27.96
C ASN A 97 -8.92 -4.51 27.97
N GLU A 98 -9.22 -3.43 27.25
CA GLU A 98 -10.57 -2.87 27.16
C GLU A 98 -10.93 -2.50 25.71
N ARG A 99 -12.22 -2.59 25.40
CA ARG A 99 -12.77 -2.10 24.13
C ARG A 99 -12.92 -0.59 24.15
N ASN A 100 -12.68 0.06 23.00
CA ASN A 100 -12.94 1.48 22.82
C ASN A 100 -14.12 1.66 21.85
N LEU A 101 -15.33 1.71 22.41
CA LEU A 101 -16.57 1.75 21.63
C LEU A 101 -16.69 2.99 20.74
N ASN A 102 -16.04 4.11 21.10
CA ASN A 102 -16.03 5.30 20.25
C ASN A 102 -15.24 5.03 18.97
N ILE A 103 -14.03 4.47 19.09
CA ILE A 103 -13.18 4.12 17.96
C ILE A 103 -13.84 3.05 17.08
N GLU A 104 -14.35 1.98 17.69
CA GLU A 104 -15.07 0.94 16.94
C GLU A 104 -16.23 1.52 16.13
N SER A 105 -17.01 2.44 16.71
CA SER A 105 -18.12 3.08 16.00
C SER A 105 -17.69 3.99 14.84
N MET A 106 -16.48 4.58 14.92
CA MET A 106 -15.91 5.41 13.85
C MET A 106 -15.40 4.53 12.70
N TYR A 107 -14.72 3.42 13.01
CA TYR A 107 -14.33 2.42 12.01
C TYR A 107 -15.57 1.81 11.33
N ASP A 108 -16.62 1.50 12.11
CA ASP A 108 -17.90 1.06 11.56
C ASP A 108 -18.48 2.07 10.56
N TYR A 109 -18.31 3.39 10.76
CA TYR A 109 -18.78 4.39 9.81
C TYR A 109 -18.08 4.27 8.46
N GLY A 110 -16.79 3.97 8.44
CA GLY A 110 -16.00 3.70 7.23
C GLY A 110 -16.61 2.59 6.38
N ALA A 111 -16.79 1.41 6.98
CA ALA A 111 -17.39 0.25 6.30
C ALA A 111 -18.87 0.43 5.93
N ARG A 112 -19.67 1.07 6.81
CA ARG A 112 -21.13 1.18 6.65
C ARG A 112 -21.56 2.33 5.74
N CYS A 113 -20.77 3.41 5.66
CA CYS A 113 -21.16 4.66 5.03
C CYS A 113 -20.06 5.25 4.15
N GLY A 114 -18.82 5.31 4.65
CA GLY A 114 -17.66 5.92 3.99
C GLY A 114 -17.35 5.27 2.64
N PHE A 115 -17.08 3.96 2.66
CA PHE A 115 -16.80 3.15 1.48
C PHE A 115 -17.86 3.36 0.40
N TRP A 116 -19.15 3.26 0.73
CA TRP A 116 -20.23 3.39 -0.26
C TRP A 116 -20.31 4.77 -0.89
N ARG A 117 -19.90 5.82 -0.16
CA ARG A 117 -19.84 7.19 -0.70
C ARG A 117 -18.67 7.31 -1.69
N LEU A 118 -17.51 6.77 -1.38
CA LEU A 118 -16.36 6.72 -2.28
C LEU A 118 -16.66 5.84 -3.51
N HIS A 119 -17.24 4.66 -3.30
CA HIS A 119 -17.67 3.77 -4.38
C HIS A 119 -18.58 4.51 -5.38
N ARG A 120 -19.64 5.19 -4.93
CA ARG A 120 -20.49 5.99 -5.82
C ARG A 120 -19.75 7.13 -6.51
N LEU A 121 -18.78 7.75 -5.82
CA LEU A 121 -17.99 8.85 -6.37
C LEU A 121 -17.12 8.40 -7.56
N PHE A 122 -16.33 7.34 -7.36
CA PHE A 122 -15.38 6.82 -8.34
C PHE A 122 -16.08 6.11 -9.49
N THR A 123 -17.04 5.23 -9.20
CA THR A 123 -17.83 4.54 -10.26
C THR A 123 -18.66 5.52 -11.08
N GLY A 124 -19.27 6.54 -10.45
CA GLY A 124 -20.00 7.59 -11.15
C GLY A 124 -19.12 8.46 -12.07
N ARG A 125 -17.81 8.54 -11.79
CA ARG A 125 -16.82 9.25 -12.61
C ARG A 125 -16.07 8.33 -13.58
N LYS A 126 -16.25 7.01 -13.48
CA LYS A 126 -15.50 6.00 -14.24
C LYS A 126 -13.99 6.17 -14.07
N VAL A 127 -13.56 6.42 -12.83
CA VAL A 127 -12.16 6.50 -12.45
C VAL A 127 -11.81 5.19 -11.72
N PRO A 128 -10.88 4.39 -12.25
CA PRO A 128 -10.41 3.20 -11.57
C PRO A 128 -9.61 3.58 -10.32
N VAL A 129 -9.58 2.68 -9.34
CA VAL A 129 -8.82 2.83 -8.10
C VAL A 129 -8.08 1.54 -7.77
N THR A 130 -7.02 1.63 -7.00
CA THR A 130 -6.45 0.49 -6.29
C THR A 130 -7.02 0.47 -4.87
N VAL A 131 -7.62 -0.65 -4.47
CA VAL A 131 -8.08 -0.85 -3.10
C VAL A 131 -6.97 -1.55 -2.32
N PHE A 132 -6.41 -0.87 -1.33
CA PHE A 132 -5.52 -1.47 -0.34
C PHE A 132 -6.39 -2.11 0.74
N ALA A 133 -6.58 -3.43 0.64
CA ALA A 133 -7.57 -4.14 1.43
C ALA A 133 -6.92 -5.05 2.47
N VAL A 134 -7.27 -4.84 3.74
CA VAL A 134 -6.86 -5.69 4.85
C VAL A 134 -7.63 -7.01 4.75
N GLY A 135 -6.91 -8.14 4.79
CA GLY A 135 -7.48 -9.47 4.60
C GLY A 135 -8.64 -9.77 5.55
N MET A 136 -8.47 -9.49 6.85
CA MET A 136 -9.53 -9.68 7.86
C MET A 136 -10.75 -8.78 7.61
N ALA A 137 -10.56 -7.54 7.17
CA ALA A 137 -11.65 -6.61 6.87
C ALA A 137 -12.49 -7.12 5.69
N LEU A 138 -11.83 -7.68 4.66
CA LEU A 138 -12.50 -8.30 3.52
C LEU A 138 -13.39 -9.48 3.95
N GLU A 139 -12.90 -10.39 4.79
CA GLU A 139 -13.66 -11.57 5.25
C GLU A 139 -14.95 -11.19 5.99
N ARG A 140 -14.99 -10.00 6.60
CA ARG A 140 -16.11 -9.54 7.43
C ARG A 140 -17.19 -8.83 6.66
N ASN A 141 -16.93 -8.39 5.43
CA ASN A 141 -17.89 -7.57 4.68
C ASN A 141 -18.05 -8.05 3.22
N MET A 142 -18.90 -9.07 3.04
CA MET A 142 -19.21 -9.63 1.72
C MET A 142 -19.98 -8.69 0.80
N GLU A 143 -20.68 -7.68 1.35
CA GLU A 143 -21.33 -6.67 0.52
C GLU A 143 -20.30 -5.76 -0.16
N VAL A 144 -19.29 -5.30 0.58
CA VAL A 144 -18.17 -4.51 0.04
C VAL A 144 -17.39 -5.33 -0.98
N VAL A 145 -17.06 -6.58 -0.66
CA VAL A 145 -16.39 -7.50 -1.61
C VAL A 145 -17.23 -7.67 -2.88
N GLY A 146 -18.54 -7.83 -2.75
CA GLY A 146 -19.46 -7.93 -3.88
C GLY A 146 -19.49 -6.68 -4.75
N ALA A 147 -19.38 -5.49 -4.15
CA ALA A 147 -19.33 -4.23 -4.88
C ALA A 147 -18.01 -4.03 -5.63
N ILE A 148 -16.88 -4.34 -4.99
CA ILE A 148 -15.55 -4.28 -5.61
C ILE A 148 -15.47 -5.23 -6.81
N LYS A 149 -16.00 -6.46 -6.68
CA LYS A 149 -16.07 -7.44 -7.78
C LYS A 149 -16.82 -6.96 -9.02
N GLN A 150 -17.74 -6.00 -8.87
CA GLN A 150 -18.48 -5.44 -10.00
C GLN A 150 -17.66 -4.41 -10.79
N GLN A 151 -16.49 -3.99 -10.28
CA GLN A 151 -15.60 -3.03 -10.92
C GLN A 151 -14.39 -3.75 -11.52
N GLU A 152 -14.46 -4.11 -12.80
CA GLU A 152 -13.39 -4.87 -13.49
C GLU A 152 -12.07 -4.10 -13.60
N ASP A 153 -12.14 -2.77 -13.58
CA ASP A 153 -11.02 -1.84 -13.69
C ASP A 153 -10.43 -1.42 -12.33
N TRP A 154 -10.98 -1.93 -11.23
CA TRP A 154 -10.41 -1.74 -9.90
C TRP A 154 -9.40 -2.84 -9.59
N GLU A 155 -8.28 -2.45 -9.00
CA GLU A 155 -7.33 -3.39 -8.40
C GLU A 155 -7.68 -3.63 -6.92
N VAL A 156 -7.42 -4.84 -6.43
CA VAL A 156 -7.42 -5.15 -5.00
C VAL A 156 -6.04 -5.66 -4.64
N ALA A 157 -5.24 -4.81 -3.99
CA ALA A 157 -3.91 -5.13 -3.52
C ALA A 157 -3.96 -5.50 -2.03
N SER A 158 -2.97 -6.29 -1.60
CA SER A 158 -2.84 -6.72 -0.21
C SER A 158 -2.51 -5.52 0.66
N HIS A 159 -3.31 -5.30 1.71
CA HIS A 159 -2.97 -4.39 2.81
C HIS A 159 -2.59 -5.14 4.11
N GLY A 160 -2.02 -6.35 3.97
CA GLY A 160 -1.75 -7.27 5.07
C GLY A 160 -3.01 -7.97 5.60
N TYR A 161 -2.83 -8.96 6.48
CA TYR A 161 -3.98 -9.69 7.06
C TYR A 161 -4.66 -8.88 8.16
N ARG A 162 -3.85 -8.20 8.98
CA ARG A 162 -4.24 -7.31 10.06
C ARG A 162 -3.70 -5.92 9.78
N TRP A 163 -4.41 -4.89 10.24
CA TRP A 163 -3.92 -3.52 10.17
C TRP A 163 -2.99 -3.15 11.34
N TRP A 164 -2.01 -4.02 11.61
CA TRP A 164 -1.07 -3.89 12.73
C TRP A 164 0.13 -3.01 12.41
N ASP A 165 0.85 -2.58 13.45
CA ASP A 165 2.25 -2.18 13.32
C ASP A 165 3.12 -3.45 13.34
N TYR A 166 3.73 -3.78 12.19
CA TYR A 166 4.52 -5.00 12.04
C TYR A 166 5.94 -4.88 12.58
N LYS A 167 6.38 -3.69 13.05
CA LYS A 167 7.75 -3.43 13.51
C LYS A 167 8.34 -4.51 14.44
N ASN A 168 7.53 -5.06 15.35
CA ASN A 168 7.95 -6.08 16.32
C ASN A 168 7.18 -7.41 16.16
N VAL A 169 6.53 -7.64 15.02
CA VAL A 169 5.89 -8.92 14.73
C VAL A 169 6.97 -9.92 14.35
N GLU A 170 6.91 -11.13 14.93
CA GLU A 170 7.84 -12.21 14.60
C GLU A 170 7.73 -12.59 13.13
N GLU A 171 8.87 -12.90 12.48
CA GLU A 171 8.92 -13.15 11.04
C GLU A 171 7.97 -14.26 10.58
N ASP A 172 7.88 -15.37 11.33
CA ASP A 172 7.00 -16.49 11.00
C ASP A 172 5.51 -16.08 11.01
N VAL A 173 5.12 -15.19 11.94
CA VAL A 173 3.75 -14.67 12.04
C VAL A 173 3.47 -13.71 10.89
N GLU A 174 4.43 -12.85 10.55
CA GLU A 174 4.29 -11.95 9.41
C GLU A 174 4.17 -12.71 8.08
N ARG A 175 4.98 -13.77 7.90
CA ARG A 175 4.90 -14.67 6.75
C ARG A 175 3.54 -15.36 6.66
N GLU A 176 3.04 -15.91 7.77
CA GLU A 176 1.69 -16.48 7.86
C GLU A 176 0.63 -15.44 7.46
N HIS A 177 0.73 -14.20 7.93
CA HIS A 177 -0.21 -13.13 7.59
C HIS A 177 -0.19 -12.79 6.08
N ILE A 178 0.98 -12.77 5.44
CA ILE A 178 1.09 -12.57 4.00
C ILE A 178 0.41 -13.72 3.24
N GLU A 179 0.75 -14.97 3.59
CA GLU A 179 0.16 -16.18 2.98
C GLU A 179 -1.36 -16.21 3.14
N ARG A 180 -1.85 -15.92 4.36
CA ARG A 180 -3.28 -15.86 4.67
C ARG A 180 -4.01 -14.82 3.83
N THR A 181 -3.41 -13.64 3.65
CA THR A 181 -4.02 -12.58 2.83
C THR A 181 -4.11 -12.98 1.38
N ILE A 182 -3.10 -13.67 0.84
CA ILE A 182 -3.12 -14.23 -0.51
C ILE A 182 -4.25 -15.25 -0.67
N GLU A 183 -4.43 -16.17 0.30
CA GLU A 183 -5.52 -17.14 0.28
C GLU A 183 -6.89 -16.47 0.30
N ILE A 184 -7.09 -15.47 1.16
CA ILE A 184 -8.33 -14.70 1.25
C ILE A 184 -8.65 -14.07 -0.11
N HIS A 185 -7.68 -13.44 -0.75
CA HIS A 185 -7.87 -12.84 -2.07
C HIS A 185 -8.23 -13.89 -3.13
N LYS A 186 -7.54 -15.04 -3.16
CA LYS A 186 -7.87 -16.15 -4.07
C LYS A 186 -9.31 -16.64 -3.86
N ASN A 187 -9.71 -16.84 -2.60
CA ASN A 187 -11.04 -17.34 -2.24
C ASN A 187 -12.14 -16.34 -2.57
N LEU A 188 -11.89 -15.05 -2.29
CA LEU A 188 -12.87 -14.00 -2.50
C LEU A 188 -12.92 -13.60 -3.96
N PHE A 189 -11.81 -13.23 -4.59
CA PHE A 189 -11.78 -12.63 -5.93
C PHE A 189 -11.44 -13.60 -7.06
N GLY A 190 -11.10 -14.86 -6.76
CA GLY A 190 -10.68 -15.85 -7.75
C GLY A 190 -9.25 -15.63 -8.27
N LYS A 191 -8.55 -14.61 -7.77
CA LYS A 191 -7.18 -14.25 -8.12
C LYS A 191 -6.40 -13.81 -6.89
N ARG A 192 -5.08 -14.01 -6.90
CA ARG A 192 -4.18 -13.50 -5.85
C ARG A 192 -4.03 -11.97 -5.95
N PRO A 193 -3.61 -11.28 -4.88
CA PRO A 193 -3.18 -9.89 -5.01
C PRO A 193 -1.82 -9.85 -5.72
N THR A 194 -1.61 -8.80 -6.50
CA THR A 194 -0.37 -8.54 -7.24
C THR A 194 0.45 -7.39 -6.65
N GLY A 195 -0.19 -6.50 -5.87
CA GLY A 195 0.47 -5.47 -5.08
C GLY A 195 0.43 -5.78 -3.58
N LEU A 196 1.41 -5.25 -2.85
CA LEU A 196 1.46 -5.29 -1.39
C LEU A 196 1.79 -3.91 -0.81
N TYR A 197 1.09 -3.55 0.26
CA TYR A 197 1.39 -2.40 1.10
C TYR A 197 1.05 -2.75 2.55
N HIS A 198 1.99 -2.80 3.49
CA HIS A 198 1.66 -2.93 4.92
C HIS A 198 1.37 -1.58 5.57
N GLY A 199 1.97 -0.50 5.07
CA GLY A 199 1.93 0.86 5.61
C GLY A 199 2.79 1.03 6.86
N LYS A 200 2.68 0.08 7.81
CA LYS A 200 3.50 -0.02 9.02
C LYS A 200 4.37 -1.30 8.97
N PRO A 201 5.31 -1.43 8.01
CA PRO A 201 6.06 -2.65 7.78
C PRO A 201 7.11 -2.91 8.87
N SER A 202 7.51 -4.17 9.00
CA SER A 202 8.73 -4.59 9.69
C SER A 202 9.95 -4.42 8.76
N THR A 203 11.15 -4.70 9.28
CA THR A 203 12.36 -4.78 8.45
C THR A 203 12.38 -6.01 7.52
N ASN A 204 11.47 -6.97 7.73
CA ASN A 204 11.37 -8.19 6.96
C ASN A 204 10.31 -8.10 5.84
N THR A 205 9.32 -7.23 5.96
CA THR A 205 8.12 -7.20 5.09
C THR A 205 8.44 -7.29 3.61
N ARG A 206 9.30 -6.41 3.08
CA ARG A 206 9.65 -6.41 1.66
C ARG A 206 10.37 -7.70 1.26
N ARG A 207 11.31 -8.17 2.08
CA ARG A 207 12.00 -9.44 1.84
C ARG A 207 11.01 -10.60 1.77
N LEU A 208 10.06 -10.67 2.71
CA LEU A 208 9.02 -11.71 2.72
C LEU A 208 8.15 -11.64 1.47
N ALA A 209 7.79 -10.44 1.01
CA ALA A 209 7.03 -10.25 -0.23
C ALA A 209 7.80 -10.72 -1.47
N VAL A 210 9.09 -10.39 -1.55
CA VAL A 210 9.97 -10.83 -2.66
C VAL A 210 10.21 -12.34 -2.63
N GLU A 211 10.45 -12.92 -1.44
CA GLU A 211 10.62 -14.37 -1.24
C GLU A 211 9.35 -15.16 -1.60
N GLU A 212 8.15 -14.61 -1.35
CA GLU A 212 6.89 -15.24 -1.78
C GLU A 212 6.78 -15.31 -3.31
N GLY A 213 7.34 -14.32 -4.01
CA GLY A 213 7.64 -14.40 -5.44
C GLY A 213 6.49 -14.15 -6.41
N GLY A 214 5.28 -13.84 -5.91
CA GLY A 214 4.12 -13.57 -6.76
C GLY A 214 3.55 -12.16 -6.66
N PHE A 215 4.17 -11.27 -5.89
CA PHE A 215 3.89 -9.84 -5.94
C PHE A 215 4.67 -9.18 -7.08
N LEU A 216 3.97 -8.42 -7.92
CA LEU A 216 4.56 -7.63 -8.99
C LEU A 216 5.20 -6.35 -8.46
N TYR A 217 4.64 -5.78 -7.40
CA TYR A 217 5.15 -4.58 -6.75
C TYR A 217 4.83 -4.53 -5.25
N ASP A 218 5.61 -3.73 -4.53
CA ASP A 218 5.26 -3.22 -3.21
C ASP A 218 5.19 -1.69 -3.20
N SER A 219 4.46 -1.16 -2.22
CA SER A 219 4.28 0.29 -2.01
C SER A 219 4.72 0.75 -0.62
N ASP A 220 5.48 -0.06 0.12
CA ASP A 220 6.05 0.29 1.43
C ASP A 220 7.31 1.16 1.27
N ALA A 221 7.14 2.26 0.54
CA ALA A 221 8.16 3.23 0.21
C ALA A 221 7.52 4.61 -0.02
N TYR A 222 8.24 5.68 0.32
CA TYR A 222 7.76 7.07 0.27
C TYR A 222 8.86 8.02 -0.24
N ASN A 223 9.74 7.50 -1.10
CA ASN A 223 11.09 8.02 -1.33
C ASN A 223 11.38 8.40 -2.80
N ASP A 224 10.38 8.38 -3.69
CA ASP A 224 10.53 8.82 -5.08
C ASP A 224 9.18 9.23 -5.67
N ASP A 225 9.19 10.01 -6.76
CA ASP A 225 8.00 10.40 -7.53
C ASP A 225 7.70 9.39 -8.66
N LEU A 226 8.63 8.48 -8.93
CA LEU A 226 8.53 7.45 -9.98
C LEU A 226 8.69 6.04 -9.41
N PRO A 227 8.06 5.02 -10.04
CA PRO A 227 8.39 3.63 -9.76
C PRO A 227 9.86 3.31 -10.07
N TYR A 228 10.46 2.42 -9.30
CA TYR A 228 11.83 1.97 -9.50
C TYR A 228 12.02 0.48 -9.21
N TRP A 229 13.04 -0.12 -9.80
CA TRP A 229 13.39 -1.52 -9.56
C TRP A 229 14.32 -1.63 -8.35
N SER A 230 13.93 -2.44 -7.36
CA SER A 230 14.80 -2.85 -6.27
C SER A 230 15.42 -4.21 -6.58
N PHE A 231 16.73 -4.33 -6.36
CA PHE A 231 17.46 -5.59 -6.47
C PHE A 231 17.73 -6.21 -5.08
N GLU A 232 17.26 -5.58 -4.02
CA GLU A 232 17.34 -6.11 -2.66
C GLU A 232 16.51 -7.40 -2.55
N ASN A 233 17.03 -8.38 -1.81
CA ASN A 233 16.35 -9.66 -1.53
C ASN A 233 15.93 -10.48 -2.76
N SER A 234 16.37 -10.07 -3.95
CA SER A 234 15.94 -10.62 -5.23
C SER A 234 16.93 -11.68 -5.72
N GLU A 235 16.43 -12.70 -6.43
CA GLU A 235 17.30 -13.60 -7.19
C GLU A 235 18.00 -12.83 -8.32
N GLU A 236 19.21 -13.26 -8.70
CA GLU A 236 19.96 -12.64 -9.80
C GLU A 236 19.11 -12.59 -11.08
N GLY A 237 18.91 -11.38 -11.61
CA GLY A 237 18.11 -11.14 -12.82
C GLY A 237 16.59 -11.04 -12.62
N LYS A 238 16.07 -11.00 -11.38
CA LYS A 238 14.64 -10.82 -11.08
C LYS A 238 14.39 -9.68 -10.08
N PRO A 239 14.54 -8.41 -10.48
CA PRO A 239 14.26 -7.29 -9.58
C PRO A 239 12.77 -7.22 -9.17
N HIS A 240 12.51 -6.60 -8.03
CA HIS A 240 11.16 -6.29 -7.54
C HIS A 240 10.79 -4.84 -7.82
N LEU A 241 9.57 -4.57 -8.30
CA LEU A 241 9.13 -3.20 -8.56
C LEU A 241 8.70 -2.54 -7.25
N VAL A 242 9.20 -1.35 -6.98
CA VAL A 242 8.67 -0.49 -5.92
C VAL A 242 7.88 0.63 -6.58
N ILE A 243 6.62 0.79 -6.16
CA ILE A 243 5.77 1.93 -6.54
C ILE A 243 5.53 2.76 -5.27
N PRO A 244 6.29 3.85 -5.07
CA PRO A 244 6.16 4.67 -3.86
C PRO A 244 4.72 5.15 -3.63
N TYR A 245 4.30 5.13 -2.36
CA TYR A 245 3.04 5.69 -1.90
C TYR A 245 3.26 7.05 -1.22
N THR A 246 2.21 7.62 -0.65
CA THR A 246 2.23 8.95 -0.01
C THR A 246 1.60 8.94 1.38
N LEU A 247 2.25 9.68 2.29
CA LEU A 247 1.68 10.07 3.59
C LEU A 247 1.29 11.55 3.62
N VAL A 248 1.46 12.28 2.51
CA VAL A 248 1.23 13.73 2.41
C VAL A 248 0.01 14.04 1.55
N GLU A 249 -0.09 13.50 0.33
CA GLU A 249 -1.30 13.50 -0.50
C GLU A 249 -2.30 12.44 -0.01
N ASN A 250 -2.54 12.43 1.31
CA ASN A 250 -3.27 11.40 2.02
C ASN A 250 -4.27 12.04 3.00
N ASP A 251 -5.48 11.51 3.04
CA ASP A 251 -6.55 12.01 3.91
C ASP A 251 -6.34 11.63 5.39
N MET A 252 -5.40 10.73 5.71
CA MET A 252 -4.97 10.44 7.07
C MET A 252 -4.62 11.71 7.86
N LEU A 253 -4.15 12.76 7.16
CA LEU A 253 -3.80 14.04 7.75
C LEU A 253 -5.01 14.80 8.32
N PHE A 254 -6.26 14.46 8.01
CA PHE A 254 -7.42 15.01 8.74
C PHE A 254 -7.41 14.62 10.23
N THR A 255 -6.72 13.55 10.59
CA THR A 255 -6.63 13.03 11.97
C THR A 255 -5.22 13.15 12.57
N ALA A 256 -4.23 13.65 11.81
CA ALA A 256 -2.85 13.79 12.24
C ALA A 256 -2.58 15.10 13.00
N PRO A 257 -1.51 15.19 13.81
CA PRO A 257 -1.09 16.47 14.39
C PRO A 257 -0.78 17.48 13.29
N ASN A 258 -1.33 18.69 13.39
CA ASN A 258 -1.13 19.79 12.43
C ASN A 258 -1.51 19.44 10.96
N GLY A 259 -2.42 18.50 10.74
CA GLY A 259 -2.87 18.16 9.40
C GLY A 259 -4.04 19.02 8.90
N TRP A 260 -4.86 18.48 8.00
CA TRP A 260 -5.93 19.21 7.31
C TRP A 260 -7.02 19.64 8.30
N SER A 261 -7.37 20.92 8.30
CA SER A 261 -8.40 21.47 9.19
C SER A 261 -9.74 21.68 8.47
N GLN A 262 -9.71 21.89 7.15
CA GLN A 262 -10.85 22.11 6.29
C GLN A 262 -10.70 21.28 5.00
N PRO A 263 -11.81 20.88 4.34
CA PRO A 263 -11.74 20.17 3.06
C PRO A 263 -10.94 20.90 1.97
N ASP A 264 -10.95 22.24 1.99
CA ASP A 264 -10.20 23.07 1.05
C ASP A 264 -8.68 22.97 1.25
N ASP A 265 -8.20 22.63 2.44
CA ASP A 265 -6.77 22.44 2.69
C ASP A 265 -6.25 21.27 1.84
N PHE A 266 -6.94 20.13 1.92
CA PHE A 266 -6.60 18.94 1.15
C PHE A 266 -6.77 19.16 -0.35
N LEU A 267 -7.87 19.79 -0.78
CA LEU A 267 -8.11 20.08 -2.19
C LEU A 267 -7.03 21.00 -2.79
N ASN A 268 -6.65 22.06 -2.07
CA ASN A 268 -5.63 22.99 -2.55
C ASN A 268 -4.25 22.35 -2.55
N HIS A 269 -3.95 21.48 -1.59
CA HIS A 269 -2.72 20.70 -1.58
C HIS A 269 -2.63 19.81 -2.83
N LEU A 270 -3.65 18.96 -3.08
CA LEU A 270 -3.68 18.08 -4.26
C LEU A 270 -3.59 18.85 -5.59
N LYS A 271 -4.24 20.01 -5.69
CA LYS A 271 -4.12 20.85 -6.90
C LYS A 271 -2.69 21.32 -7.13
N ARG A 272 -2.01 21.79 -6.08
CA ARG A 272 -0.63 22.28 -6.15
C ARG A 272 0.36 21.18 -6.50
N THR A 273 0.13 19.93 -6.06
CA THR A 273 0.96 18.78 -6.46
C THR A 273 0.89 18.51 -7.97
N LEU A 274 -0.19 18.94 -8.64
CA LEU A 274 -0.38 18.75 -10.09
C LEU A 274 0.01 19.95 -10.96
N GLU A 275 0.26 21.11 -10.36
CA GLU A 275 0.61 22.36 -11.05
C GLU A 275 2.10 22.44 -11.39
#